data_AF-D4KZ62-F1
#
_entry.id   AF-D4KZ62-F1
#
_cell.length_a   1.000
_cell.length_b   1.000
_cell.length_c   1.000
_cell.angle_alpha   90.00
_cell.angle_beta   90.00
_cell.angle_gamma   90.00
#
_symmetry.space_group_name_H-M   'P 1'
#
loop_
_entity.id
_entity.type
_entity.pdbx_description
1 polymer ?
#
loop_
_entity_poly.entity_id
_entity_poly.type
_entity_poly.pdbx_seq_one_letter_code
_entity_poly.pdbx_strand_id
1 'polypeptide(L)'
;MATERKTLTQLAVPICLETLFYMLSGMVDTLMLSSVSDQAVGAVGTANTYISVFIIMFGVISSGMVAVMSQNIGAGRPGIAYQARQLGLMFNALTGILMSVIIAFFSGEILRIVSISPALLEPAETYLKIVGGACFLNALIPIFSSYLRVFGYTKHSLIGTIAGNAINIIFNSVFLFVFHWGVMGVAIATVISKVVNLIIVAGMGAVLIKAKQSPERIPPRKILAQIVKIGFPSAFETALYNVAMTLIVRFMNQMDAVGMNVTARSYAMQIANFSYCIGAALAQANAIMTGWRIGSKEFEECDRGTRKAVVYGLITATCFSVTFAMSGHFIVHIFTDDAQMINLVVRLLIVDIFLEFGRVTNLVYGQALKTSGDAVFPVIMGAIFMYLFAVGGTYFLGIHMGFQAVGAYIAMAGDECARAVGMVLRWKGGKWKSKSLVEL
;
A
#
# COMPACT_ATOMS: atom_id res chain seq x y z
N MET A 1 -21.28 24.35 -3.88
CA MET A 1 -20.25 24.16 -4.93
C MET A 1 -20.34 22.72 -5.39
N ALA A 2 -20.96 22.48 -6.55
CA ALA A 2 -20.94 21.16 -7.16
C ALA A 2 -19.52 20.95 -7.73
N THR A 3 -18.66 20.28 -6.97
CA THR A 3 -17.35 19.86 -7.48
C THR A 3 -17.62 18.86 -8.60
N GLU A 4 -17.37 19.28 -9.84
CA GLU A 4 -17.49 18.45 -11.04
C GLU A 4 -16.85 17.07 -10.77
N ARG A 5 -17.67 16.00 -10.83
CA ARG A 5 -17.24 14.66 -10.43
C ARG A 5 -16.08 14.22 -11.32
N LYS A 6 -14.89 14.08 -10.71
CA LYS A 6 -13.66 13.71 -11.42
C LYS A 6 -13.82 12.34 -12.08
N THR A 7 -13.25 12.19 -13.27
CA THR A 7 -13.20 10.91 -13.96
C THR A 7 -12.25 9.94 -13.25
N LEU A 8 -12.44 8.64 -13.48
CA LEU A 8 -11.55 7.61 -12.94
C LEU A 8 -10.08 7.90 -13.27
N THR A 9 -9.78 8.32 -14.49
CA THR A 9 -8.42 8.65 -14.95
C THR A 9 -7.85 9.87 -14.25
N GLN A 10 -8.66 10.91 -14.01
CA GLN A 10 -8.25 12.11 -13.27
C GLN A 10 -7.89 11.81 -11.81
N LEU A 11 -8.45 10.75 -11.22
CA LEU A 11 -8.08 10.28 -9.88
C LEU A 11 -6.92 9.29 -9.92
N ALA A 12 -7.00 8.27 -10.76
CA ALA A 12 -6.06 7.16 -10.80
C ALA A 12 -4.66 7.58 -11.24
N VAL A 13 -4.51 8.44 -12.25
CA VAL A 13 -3.19 8.83 -12.77
C VAL A 13 -2.37 9.57 -11.70
N PRO A 14 -2.86 10.62 -11.03
CA PRO A 14 -2.10 11.25 -9.95
C PRO A 14 -1.81 10.32 -8.77
N ILE A 15 -2.74 9.42 -8.41
CA ILE A 15 -2.52 8.44 -7.33
C ILE A 15 -1.42 7.42 -7.72
N CYS A 16 -1.39 7.01 -8.99
CA CYS A 16 -0.38 6.12 -9.53
C CYS A 16 0.99 6.78 -9.49
N LEU A 17 1.09 8.04 -9.96
CA LEU A 17 2.33 8.81 -9.88
C LEU A 17 2.76 9.00 -8.42
N GLU A 18 1.82 9.30 -7.51
CA GLU A 18 2.12 9.48 -6.09
C GLU A 18 2.70 8.20 -5.48
N THR A 19 2.12 7.05 -5.81
CA THR A 19 2.61 5.73 -5.37
C THR A 19 3.97 5.41 -5.98
N LEU A 20 4.18 5.69 -7.27
CA LEU A 20 5.46 5.50 -7.95
C LEU A 20 6.57 6.36 -7.32
N PHE A 21 6.31 7.64 -7.08
CA PHE A 21 7.26 8.54 -6.41
C PHE A 21 7.57 8.08 -4.99
N TYR A 22 6.58 7.55 -4.26
CA TYR A 22 6.82 6.96 -2.93
C TYR A 22 7.80 5.79 -3.01
N MET A 23 7.67 4.91 -4.01
CA MET A 23 8.58 3.78 -4.24
C MET A 23 9.98 4.24 -4.66
N LEU A 24 10.05 5.20 -5.61
CA LEU A 24 11.31 5.75 -6.09
C LEU A 24 12.11 6.43 -4.97
N SER A 25 11.45 7.07 -4.01
CA SER A 25 12.12 7.67 -2.84
C SER A 25 12.93 6.63 -2.06
N GLY A 26 12.35 5.47 -1.78
CA GLY A 26 13.06 4.40 -1.06
C GLY A 26 14.23 3.82 -1.85
N MET A 27 14.08 3.74 -3.19
CA MET A 27 15.16 3.31 -4.07
C MET A 27 16.32 4.32 -4.09
N VAL A 28 16.03 5.61 -4.19
CA VAL A 28 17.05 6.67 -4.17
C VAL A 28 17.79 6.69 -2.82
N ASP A 29 17.08 6.59 -1.69
CA ASP A 29 17.72 6.52 -0.36
C ASP A 29 18.71 5.34 -0.27
N THR A 30 18.32 4.18 -0.80
CA THR A 30 19.16 2.98 -0.82
C THR A 30 20.40 3.17 -1.70
N LEU A 31 20.23 3.72 -2.91
CA LEU A 31 21.33 3.98 -3.84
C LEU A 31 22.33 5.02 -3.31
N MET A 32 21.84 6.06 -2.63
CA MET A 32 22.71 7.07 -2.03
C MET A 32 23.50 6.48 -0.86
N LEU A 33 22.88 5.63 -0.04
CA LEU A 33 23.56 4.92 1.04
C LEU A 33 24.62 3.92 0.55
N SER A 34 24.37 3.24 -0.59
CA SER A 34 25.36 2.31 -1.15
C SER A 34 26.64 3.00 -1.59
N SER A 35 26.60 4.30 -1.89
CA SER A 35 27.81 5.07 -2.19
C SER A 35 28.70 5.32 -0.96
N VAL A 36 28.17 5.12 0.25
CA VAL A 36 28.88 5.34 1.51
C VAL A 36 29.30 4.03 2.15
N SER A 37 28.39 3.06 2.32
CA SER A 37 28.71 1.75 2.91
C SER A 37 27.60 0.72 2.71
N ASP A 38 27.98 -0.52 2.39
CA ASP A 38 27.06 -1.66 2.34
C ASP A 38 26.44 -1.97 3.70
N GLN A 39 27.18 -1.72 4.79
CA GLN A 39 26.65 -1.88 6.16
C GLN A 39 25.55 -0.85 6.44
N ALA A 40 25.69 0.37 5.92
CA ALA A 40 24.67 1.41 6.06
C ALA A 40 23.38 1.02 5.31
N VAL A 41 23.51 0.46 4.11
CA VAL A 41 22.38 -0.08 3.34
C VAL A 41 21.68 -1.21 4.08
N GLY A 42 22.43 -2.20 4.56
CA GLY A 42 21.89 -3.35 5.29
C GLY A 42 21.17 -2.94 6.58
N ALA A 43 21.74 -1.99 7.31
CA ALA A 43 21.16 -1.45 8.54
C ALA A 43 19.85 -0.70 8.28
N VAL A 44 19.81 0.20 7.28
CA VAL A 44 18.62 0.98 6.94
C VAL A 44 17.51 0.09 6.36
N GLY A 45 17.85 -0.87 5.51
CA GLY A 45 16.88 -1.84 4.99
C GLY A 45 16.22 -2.66 6.11
N THR A 46 17.02 -3.08 7.09
CA THR A 46 16.53 -3.79 8.28
C THR A 46 15.59 -2.91 9.11
N ALA A 47 16.00 -1.68 9.43
CA ALA A 47 15.16 -0.73 10.17
C ALA A 47 13.83 -0.42 9.44
N ASN A 48 13.86 -0.21 8.12
CA ASN A 48 12.67 0.05 7.31
C ASN A 48 11.68 -1.12 7.30
N THR A 49 12.18 -2.35 7.35
CA THR A 49 11.32 -3.55 7.44
C THR A 49 10.47 -3.50 8.72
N TYR A 50 11.06 -3.15 9.86
CA TYR A 50 10.32 -3.04 11.12
C TYR A 50 9.41 -1.82 11.16
N ILE A 51 9.88 -0.66 10.66
CA ILE A 51 9.03 0.53 10.54
C ILE A 51 7.77 0.20 9.72
N SER A 52 7.91 -0.57 8.63
CA SER A 52 6.79 -0.99 7.79
C SER A 52 5.74 -1.82 8.55
N VAL A 53 6.15 -2.67 9.49
CA VAL A 53 5.22 -3.44 10.34
C VAL A 53 4.32 -2.49 11.17
N PHE A 54 4.90 -1.44 11.75
CA PHE A 54 4.12 -0.44 12.50
C PHE A 54 3.22 0.38 11.59
N ILE A 55 3.65 0.69 10.37
CA ILE A 55 2.84 1.43 9.38
C ILE A 55 1.56 0.68 9.02
N ILE A 56 1.59 -0.66 8.98
CA ILE A 56 0.39 -1.48 8.71
C ILE A 56 -0.72 -1.17 9.73
N MET A 57 -0.38 -0.89 10.99
CA MET A 57 -1.36 -0.54 12.03
C MET A 57 -2.11 0.76 11.72
N PHE A 58 -1.46 1.73 11.05
CA PHE A 58 -2.11 2.98 10.63
C PHE A 58 -3.08 2.78 9.45
N GLY A 59 -2.94 1.68 8.72
CA GLY A 59 -3.83 1.29 7.62
C GLY A 59 -5.27 1.05 8.06
N VAL A 60 -5.48 0.64 9.33
CA VAL A 60 -6.81 0.44 9.95
C VAL A 60 -7.68 1.69 9.72
N ILE A 61 -7.23 2.82 10.24
CA ILE A 61 -8.03 4.05 10.25
C ILE A 61 -8.12 4.64 8.85
N SER A 62 -7.05 4.59 8.06
CA SER A 62 -7.02 5.18 6.73
C SER A 62 -8.10 4.58 5.83
N SER A 63 -8.22 3.25 5.78
CA SER A 63 -9.22 2.56 4.95
C SER A 63 -10.66 2.90 5.40
N GLY A 64 -10.95 2.82 6.70
CA GLY A 64 -12.28 3.12 7.23
C GLY A 64 -12.66 4.59 7.06
N MET A 65 -11.71 5.50 7.26
CA MET A 65 -11.91 6.94 7.07
C MET A 65 -12.23 7.26 5.61
N VAL A 66 -11.51 6.70 4.64
CA VAL A 66 -11.80 6.90 3.20
C VAL A 66 -13.21 6.47 2.87
N ALA A 67 -13.67 5.32 3.36
CA ALA A 67 -15.03 4.82 3.14
C ALA A 67 -16.10 5.77 3.71
N VAL A 68 -15.93 6.20 4.98
CA VAL A 68 -16.87 7.12 5.62
C VAL A 68 -16.87 8.49 4.93
N MET A 69 -15.71 9.05 4.63
CA MET A 69 -15.60 10.36 3.98
C MET A 69 -16.21 10.36 2.58
N SER A 70 -15.86 9.37 1.74
CA SER A 70 -16.34 9.31 0.36
C SER A 70 -17.86 9.11 0.28
N GLN A 71 -18.44 8.25 1.13
CA GLN A 71 -19.91 8.11 1.18
C GLN A 71 -20.61 9.39 1.66
N ASN A 72 -20.09 10.05 2.69
CA ASN A 72 -20.72 11.28 3.19
C ASN A 72 -20.57 12.47 2.22
N ILE A 73 -19.46 12.56 1.48
CA ILE A 73 -19.33 13.53 0.39
C ILE A 73 -20.33 13.24 -0.73
N GLY A 74 -20.48 11.97 -1.11
CA GLY A 74 -21.49 11.55 -2.08
C GLY A 74 -22.92 11.89 -1.64
N ALA A 75 -23.23 11.75 -0.36
CA ALA A 75 -24.51 12.09 0.23
C ALA A 75 -24.75 13.60 0.42
N GLY A 76 -23.83 14.46 -0.04
CA GLY A 76 -23.93 15.91 0.14
C GLY A 76 -23.73 16.39 1.57
N ARG A 77 -23.06 15.60 2.43
CA ARG A 77 -22.79 15.90 3.85
C ARG A 77 -21.27 16.07 4.11
N PRO A 78 -20.60 17.05 3.49
CA PRO A 78 -19.15 17.26 3.64
C PRO A 78 -18.74 17.58 5.08
N GLY A 79 -19.65 18.10 5.93
CA GLY A 79 -19.39 18.32 7.34
C GLY A 79 -19.06 17.04 8.12
N ILE A 80 -19.74 15.93 7.81
CA ILE A 80 -19.47 14.62 8.42
C ILE A 80 -18.13 14.06 7.93
N ALA A 81 -17.78 14.28 6.65
CA ALA A 81 -16.47 13.91 6.13
C ALA A 81 -15.33 14.68 6.85
N TYR A 82 -15.55 15.95 7.20
CA TYR A 82 -14.61 16.71 8.02
C TYR A 82 -14.48 16.13 9.44
N GLN A 83 -15.58 15.74 10.10
CA GLN A 83 -15.51 15.08 11.40
C GLN A 83 -14.77 13.72 11.32
N ALA A 84 -14.99 12.95 10.26
CA ALA A 84 -14.27 11.68 10.03
C ALA A 84 -12.77 11.90 9.88
N ARG A 85 -12.35 12.96 9.16
CA ARG A 85 -10.94 13.39 9.12
C ARG A 85 -10.41 13.74 10.51
N GLN A 86 -11.14 14.52 11.31
CA GLN A 86 -10.69 14.92 12.64
C GLN A 86 -10.50 13.71 13.57
N LEU A 87 -11.46 12.79 13.58
CA LEU A 87 -11.38 11.58 14.39
C LEU A 87 -10.28 10.63 13.91
N GLY A 88 -10.15 10.45 12.59
CA GLY A 88 -9.06 9.68 12.01
C GLY A 88 -7.69 10.27 12.34
N LEU A 89 -7.56 11.60 12.28
CA LEU A 89 -6.35 12.33 12.66
C LEU A 89 -6.02 12.14 14.14
N MET A 90 -7.00 12.32 15.04
CA MET A 90 -6.79 12.13 16.49
C MET A 90 -6.35 10.71 16.81
N PHE A 91 -6.99 9.71 16.21
CA PHE A 91 -6.63 8.31 16.45
C PHE A 91 -5.22 7.99 15.93
N ASN A 92 -4.91 8.34 14.67
CA ASN A 92 -3.58 8.11 14.10
C ASN A 92 -2.48 8.93 14.75
N ALA A 93 -2.79 10.14 15.24
CA ALA A 93 -1.84 10.93 16.02
C ALA A 93 -1.54 10.23 17.35
N LEU A 94 -2.57 9.77 18.07
CA LEU A 94 -2.39 9.10 19.36
C LEU A 94 -1.62 7.79 19.21
N THR A 95 -2.03 6.93 18.28
CA THR A 95 -1.32 5.66 18.02
C THR A 95 0.06 5.88 17.43
N GLY A 96 0.21 6.86 16.54
CA GLY A 96 1.47 7.26 15.94
C GLY A 96 2.48 7.75 16.97
N ILE A 97 2.08 8.65 17.88
CA ILE A 97 2.92 9.16 18.97
C ILE A 97 3.30 8.02 19.92
N LEU A 98 2.34 7.19 20.31
CA LEU A 98 2.61 6.05 21.20
C LEU A 98 3.63 5.09 20.58
N MET A 99 3.48 4.74 19.30
CA MET A 99 4.44 3.89 18.59
C MET A 99 5.80 4.58 18.40
N SER A 100 5.80 5.87 18.07
CA SER A 100 7.01 6.70 17.99
C SER A 100 7.82 6.66 19.29
N VAL A 101 7.16 6.81 20.44
CA VAL A 101 7.81 6.74 21.76
C VAL A 101 8.37 5.33 21.99
N ILE A 102 7.58 4.28 21.74
CA ILE A 102 8.04 2.90 21.91
C ILE A 102 9.28 2.64 21.05
N ILE A 103 9.26 3.02 19.78
CA ILE A 103 10.39 2.79 18.87
C ILE A 103 11.61 3.62 19.28
N ALA A 104 11.44 4.88 19.68
CA ALA A 104 12.56 5.74 20.06
C ALA A 104 13.29 5.26 21.33
N PHE A 105 12.56 4.76 22.33
CA PHE A 105 13.15 4.30 23.60
C PHE A 105 13.61 2.84 23.55
N PHE A 106 12.91 1.97 22.80
CA PHE A 106 13.19 0.54 22.75
C PHE A 106 13.87 0.10 21.45
N SER A 107 14.35 1.01 20.60
CA SER A 107 14.99 0.67 19.31
C SER A 107 16.09 -0.38 19.43
N GLY A 108 16.99 -0.24 20.40
CA GLY A 108 18.12 -1.16 20.61
C GLY A 108 17.64 -2.55 21.03
N GLU A 109 16.66 -2.61 21.93
CA GLU A 109 16.07 -3.88 22.39
C GLU A 109 15.25 -4.56 21.30
N ILE A 110 14.47 -3.80 20.51
CA ILE A 110 13.76 -4.31 19.34
C ILE A 110 14.76 -4.94 18.36
N LEU A 111 15.86 -4.27 18.06
CA LEU A 111 16.86 -4.79 17.12
C LEU A 111 17.60 -6.02 17.65
N ARG A 112 17.86 -6.09 18.96
CA ARG A 112 18.46 -7.26 19.62
C ARG A 112 17.51 -8.46 19.62
N ILE A 113 16.23 -8.25 19.91
CA ILE A 113 15.21 -9.32 19.87
C ILE A 113 15.15 -9.95 18.49
N VAL A 114 15.28 -9.15 17.42
CA VAL A 114 15.27 -9.69 16.06
C VAL A 114 16.65 -10.16 15.58
N SER A 115 17.63 -10.28 16.49
CA SER A 115 18.94 -10.89 16.23
C SER A 115 19.68 -10.26 15.05
N ILE A 116 19.70 -8.92 14.98
CA ILE A 116 20.48 -8.22 13.95
C ILE A 116 21.98 -8.48 14.15
N SER A 117 22.73 -8.56 13.03
CA SER A 117 24.19 -8.66 13.08
C SER A 117 24.79 -7.51 13.91
N PRO A 118 25.77 -7.79 14.80
CA PRO A 118 26.42 -6.75 15.61
C PRO A 118 26.98 -5.58 14.79
N ALA A 119 27.46 -5.86 13.57
CA ALA A 119 28.01 -4.84 12.66
C ALA A 119 26.95 -3.86 12.12
N LEU A 120 25.66 -4.23 12.16
CA LEU A 120 24.55 -3.41 11.66
C LEU A 120 23.75 -2.75 12.79
N LEU A 121 23.98 -3.16 14.04
CA LEU A 121 23.17 -2.76 15.18
C LEU A 121 23.19 -1.25 15.39
N GLU A 122 24.36 -0.64 15.51
CA GLU A 122 24.50 0.80 15.80
C GLU A 122 23.93 1.70 14.68
N PRO A 123 24.22 1.46 13.39
CA PRO A 123 23.59 2.24 12.32
C PRO A 123 22.07 2.01 12.23
N ALA A 124 21.60 0.77 12.41
CA ALA A 124 20.17 0.46 12.37
C ALA A 124 19.44 1.10 13.55
N GLU A 125 20.05 1.10 14.72
CA GLU A 125 19.51 1.74 15.92
C GLU A 125 19.40 3.25 15.73
N THR A 126 20.44 3.88 15.18
CA THR A 126 20.43 5.32 14.88
C THR A 126 19.30 5.68 13.91
N TYR A 127 19.16 4.92 12.82
CA TYR A 127 18.07 5.13 11.87
C TYR A 127 16.70 4.90 12.50
N LEU A 128 16.54 3.81 13.25
CA LEU A 128 15.28 3.43 13.89
C LEU A 128 14.88 4.44 14.98
N LYS A 129 15.82 4.98 15.76
CA LYS A 129 15.56 6.05 16.74
C LYS A 129 15.03 7.31 16.06
N ILE A 130 15.65 7.74 14.97
CA ILE A 130 15.30 9.01 14.31
C ILE A 130 14.03 8.85 13.46
N VAL A 131 14.02 7.93 12.50
CA VAL A 131 12.89 7.74 11.57
C VAL A 131 11.72 7.04 12.26
N GLY A 132 12.00 6.03 13.08
CA GLY A 132 10.98 5.36 13.90
C GLY A 132 10.44 6.26 15.01
N GLY A 133 11.29 7.10 15.63
CA GLY A 133 10.83 8.14 16.55
C GLY A 133 9.92 9.17 15.87
N ALA A 134 10.11 9.42 14.57
CA ALA A 134 9.22 10.27 13.77
C ALA A 134 8.09 9.50 13.06
N CYS A 135 7.81 8.25 13.44
CA CYS A 135 6.81 7.39 12.77
C CYS A 135 5.38 7.98 12.81
N PHE A 136 5.06 8.84 13.78
CA PHE A 136 3.82 9.61 13.78
C PHE A 136 3.58 10.37 12.46
N LEU A 137 4.63 10.84 11.76
CA LEU A 137 4.49 11.48 10.44
C LEU A 137 3.90 10.50 9.40
N ASN A 138 4.31 9.23 9.44
CA ASN A 138 3.76 8.17 8.58
C ASN A 138 2.30 7.87 8.92
N ALA A 139 1.86 8.14 10.16
CA ALA A 139 0.45 8.01 10.54
C ALA A 139 -0.42 9.18 10.05
N LEU A 140 0.14 10.40 10.02
CA LEU A 140 -0.60 11.63 9.69
C LEU A 140 -0.70 11.89 8.18
N ILE A 141 0.38 11.74 7.41
CA ILE A 141 0.42 12.06 5.97
C ILE A 141 -0.72 11.35 5.21
N PRO A 142 -0.96 10.03 5.37
CA PRO A 142 -2.03 9.34 4.65
C PRO A 142 -3.43 9.89 4.95
N ILE A 143 -3.66 10.46 6.14
CA ILE A 143 -4.95 11.05 6.53
C ILE A 143 -5.22 12.32 5.72
N PHE A 144 -4.25 13.24 5.66
CA PHE A 144 -4.39 14.49 4.90
C PHE A 144 -4.39 14.24 3.38
N SER A 145 -3.53 13.35 2.89
CA SER A 145 -3.52 12.92 1.49
C SER A 145 -4.86 12.31 1.08
N SER A 146 -5.39 11.36 1.87
CA SER A 146 -6.71 10.76 1.61
C SER A 146 -7.83 11.80 1.62
N TYR A 147 -7.77 12.78 2.53
CA TYR A 147 -8.75 13.87 2.58
C TYR A 147 -8.73 14.70 1.28
N LEU A 148 -7.56 15.10 0.78
CA LEU A 148 -7.44 15.79 -0.52
C LEU A 148 -8.00 14.94 -1.67
N ARG A 149 -7.62 13.66 -1.74
CA ARG A 149 -8.06 12.74 -2.81
C ARG A 149 -9.57 12.53 -2.81
N VAL A 150 -10.19 12.38 -1.64
CA VAL A 150 -11.64 12.15 -1.47
C VAL A 150 -12.48 13.38 -1.81
N PHE A 151 -11.89 14.59 -1.82
CA PHE A 151 -12.50 15.81 -2.39
C PHE A 151 -12.14 16.04 -3.87
N GLY A 152 -11.38 15.15 -4.51
CA GLY A 152 -10.99 15.24 -5.91
C GLY A 152 -9.72 16.05 -6.19
N TYR A 153 -9.00 16.48 -5.14
CA TYR A 153 -7.74 17.23 -5.24
C TYR A 153 -6.50 16.31 -5.27
N THR A 154 -6.55 15.22 -6.05
CA THR A 154 -5.48 14.21 -6.13
C THR A 154 -4.13 14.78 -6.57
N LYS A 155 -4.13 15.77 -7.50
CA LYS A 155 -2.91 16.48 -7.92
C LYS A 155 -2.19 17.19 -6.77
N HIS A 156 -2.93 17.68 -5.77
CA HIS A 156 -2.34 18.38 -4.62
C HIS A 156 -1.67 17.40 -3.65
N SER A 157 -2.24 16.20 -3.48
CA SER A 157 -1.59 15.09 -2.76
C SER A 157 -0.27 14.68 -3.42
N LEU A 158 -0.28 14.60 -4.76
CA LEU A 158 0.93 14.31 -5.55
C LEU A 158 2.01 15.39 -5.38
N ILE A 159 1.66 16.68 -5.43
CA ILE A 159 2.62 17.79 -5.26
C ILE A 159 3.32 17.69 -3.91
N GLY A 160 2.61 17.39 -2.83
CA GLY A 160 3.22 17.20 -1.51
C GLY A 160 4.25 16.07 -1.48
N THR A 161 3.96 14.97 -2.17
CA THR A 161 4.88 13.82 -2.29
C THR A 161 6.10 14.14 -3.13
N ILE A 162 5.93 14.77 -4.29
CA ILE A 162 7.04 15.17 -5.17
C ILE A 162 7.95 16.18 -4.45
N ALA A 163 7.37 17.20 -3.82
CA ALA A 163 8.14 18.22 -3.10
C ALA A 163 8.91 17.59 -1.92
N GLY A 164 8.25 16.71 -1.15
CA GLY A 164 8.91 15.97 -0.07
C GLY A 164 10.10 15.15 -0.59
N ASN A 165 9.91 14.40 -1.66
CA ASN A 165 10.99 13.58 -2.25
C ASN A 165 12.12 14.42 -2.83
N ALA A 166 11.83 15.53 -3.52
CA ALA A 166 12.87 16.42 -4.02
C ALA A 166 13.72 16.99 -2.87
N ILE A 167 13.07 17.42 -1.80
CA ILE A 167 13.72 17.91 -0.58
C ILE A 167 14.54 16.80 0.08
N ASN A 168 14.01 15.57 0.12
CA ASN A 168 14.72 14.41 0.61
C ASN A 168 16.04 14.20 -0.15
N ILE A 169 16.00 14.15 -1.49
CA ILE A 169 17.20 13.95 -2.33
C ILE A 169 18.24 15.05 -2.10
N ILE A 170 17.79 16.31 -2.01
CA ILE A 170 18.68 17.45 -1.77
C ILE A 170 19.35 17.33 -0.40
N PHE A 171 18.60 17.12 0.68
CA PHE A 171 19.17 17.02 2.01
C PHE A 171 20.01 15.75 2.19
N ASN A 172 19.58 14.65 1.58
CA ASN A 172 20.32 13.39 1.61
C ASN A 172 21.70 13.59 0.94
N SER A 173 21.75 14.28 -0.20
CA SER A 173 23.01 14.60 -0.88
C SER A 173 23.92 15.47 -0.02
N VAL A 174 23.36 16.50 0.61
CA VAL A 174 24.11 17.43 1.46
C VAL A 174 24.64 16.70 2.71
N PHE A 175 23.81 15.94 3.43
CA PHE A 175 24.23 15.30 4.67
C PHE A 175 25.18 14.11 4.44
N LEU A 176 25.07 13.40 3.32
CA LEU A 176 25.97 12.31 2.98
C LEU A 176 27.31 12.81 2.41
N PHE A 177 27.28 13.70 1.41
CA PHE A 177 28.50 14.05 0.66
C PHE A 177 29.24 15.26 1.23
N VAL A 178 28.56 16.18 1.93
CA VAL A 178 29.20 17.38 2.50
C VAL A 178 29.51 17.19 3.97
N PHE A 179 28.52 16.72 4.75
CA PHE A 179 28.67 16.58 6.21
C PHE A 179 29.16 15.19 6.64
N HIS A 180 29.15 14.20 5.76
CA HIS A 180 29.56 12.82 6.03
C HIS A 180 28.87 12.19 7.26
N TRP A 181 27.59 12.54 7.50
CA TRP A 181 26.82 12.04 8.66
C TRP A 181 26.30 10.60 8.48
N GLY A 182 26.63 9.94 7.36
CA GLY A 182 26.24 8.56 7.08
C GLY A 182 24.75 8.32 7.28
N VAL A 183 24.41 7.26 8.03
CA VAL A 183 23.01 6.84 8.28
C VAL A 183 22.20 7.90 9.03
N MET A 184 22.82 8.65 9.94
CA MET A 184 22.14 9.73 10.66
C MET A 184 21.69 10.85 9.70
N GLY A 185 22.54 11.18 8.72
CA GLY A 185 22.22 12.16 7.69
C GLY A 185 20.97 11.78 6.89
N VAL A 186 20.92 10.54 6.41
CA VAL A 186 19.76 10.01 5.68
C VAL A 186 18.51 10.04 6.54
N ALA A 187 18.61 9.56 7.78
CA ALA A 187 17.48 9.55 8.71
C ALA A 187 16.90 10.96 8.92
N ILE A 188 17.74 11.98 9.12
CA ILE A 188 17.31 13.37 9.29
C ILE A 188 16.68 13.91 8.00
N ALA A 189 17.28 13.64 6.83
CA ALA A 189 16.71 14.04 5.54
C ALA A 189 15.33 13.41 5.31
N THR A 190 15.15 12.14 5.68
CA THR A 190 13.85 11.46 5.66
C THR A 190 12.84 12.14 6.58
N VAL A 191 13.22 12.49 7.81
CA VAL A 191 12.27 13.18 8.72
C VAL A 191 11.89 14.57 8.20
N ILE A 192 12.86 15.38 7.78
CA ILE A 192 12.61 16.74 7.25
C ILE A 192 11.67 16.67 6.04
N SER A 193 11.93 15.77 5.08
CA SER A 193 11.08 15.61 3.91
C SER A 193 9.65 15.19 4.24
N LYS A 194 9.45 14.30 5.24
CA LYS A 194 8.11 13.92 5.71
C LYS A 194 7.40 15.10 6.40
N VAL A 195 8.11 15.91 7.18
CA VAL A 195 7.54 17.14 7.79
C VAL A 195 7.09 18.11 6.70
N VAL A 196 7.92 18.36 5.68
CA VAL A 196 7.54 19.27 4.59
C VAL A 196 6.35 18.73 3.79
N ASN A 197 6.34 17.44 3.46
CA ASN A 197 5.20 16.80 2.81
C ASN A 197 3.92 17.02 3.64
N LEU A 198 3.96 16.73 4.94
CA LEU A 198 2.83 16.90 5.86
C LEU A 198 2.33 18.35 5.87
N ILE A 199 3.22 19.34 5.96
CA ILE A 199 2.85 20.77 5.95
C ILE A 199 2.14 21.13 4.64
N ILE A 200 2.65 20.67 3.49
CA ILE A 200 2.06 20.95 2.18
C ILE A 200 0.65 20.34 2.09
N VAL A 201 0.50 19.04 2.39
CA VAL A 201 -0.82 18.39 2.27
C VAL A 201 -1.82 18.91 3.30
N ALA A 202 -1.37 19.25 4.51
CA ALA A 202 -2.22 19.84 5.54
C ALA A 202 -2.65 21.26 5.20
N GLY A 203 -1.72 22.09 4.72
CA GLY A 203 -1.99 23.46 4.27
C GLY A 203 -2.94 23.50 3.07
N MET A 204 -2.65 22.71 2.03
CA MET A 204 -3.54 22.58 0.86
C MET A 204 -4.93 22.09 1.27
N GLY A 205 -5.02 21.10 2.17
CA GLY A 205 -6.29 20.61 2.68
C GLY A 205 -7.07 21.62 3.52
N ALA A 206 -6.41 22.57 4.17
CA ALA A 206 -7.04 23.65 4.92
C ALA A 206 -7.53 24.79 4.01
N VAL A 207 -6.77 25.13 2.97
CA VAL A 207 -7.09 26.23 2.04
C VAL A 207 -8.16 25.82 1.02
N LEU A 208 -8.02 24.63 0.41
CA LEU A 208 -8.87 24.21 -0.71
C LEU A 208 -10.24 23.69 -0.27
N ILE A 209 -10.34 23.13 0.94
CA ILE A 209 -11.54 22.40 1.36
C ILE A 209 -12.23 23.13 2.51
N LYS A 210 -13.31 23.83 2.19
CA LYS A 210 -14.15 24.58 3.15
C LYS A 210 -15.20 23.73 3.88
N ALA A 211 -15.04 22.39 3.94
CA ALA A 211 -15.98 21.48 4.58
C ALA A 211 -16.17 21.72 6.10
N LYS A 212 -15.23 22.41 6.76
CA LYS A 212 -15.38 22.86 8.15
C LYS A 212 -16.62 23.76 8.33
N GLN A 213 -16.97 24.54 7.32
CA GLN A 213 -18.08 25.51 7.36
C GLN A 213 -19.45 24.84 7.17
N SER A 214 -19.48 23.58 6.76
CA SER A 214 -20.74 22.86 6.54
C SER A 214 -21.36 22.43 7.89
N PRO A 215 -22.67 22.60 8.09
CA PRO A 215 -23.33 22.44 9.39
C PRO A 215 -23.57 20.97 9.78
N GLU A 216 -23.43 20.02 8.85
CA GLU A 216 -23.80 18.63 9.13
C GLU A 216 -22.83 18.00 10.12
N ARG A 217 -23.36 17.51 11.24
CA ARG A 217 -22.58 16.85 12.30
C ARG A 217 -23.36 15.66 12.84
N ILE A 218 -22.66 14.57 13.13
CA ILE A 218 -23.21 13.40 13.84
C ILE A 218 -22.34 13.08 15.06
N PRO A 219 -22.86 12.27 16.02
CA PRO A 219 -22.10 11.91 17.21
C PRO A 219 -20.74 11.28 16.86
N PRO A 220 -19.62 11.74 17.45
CA PRO A 220 -18.29 11.23 17.14
C PRO A 220 -18.17 9.70 17.30
N ARG A 221 -18.88 9.13 18.28
CA ARG A 221 -18.94 7.69 18.51
C ARG A 221 -19.50 6.90 17.33
N LYS A 222 -20.50 7.45 16.61
CA LYS A 222 -21.09 6.81 15.42
C LYS A 222 -20.09 6.78 14.26
N ILE A 223 -19.39 7.90 14.02
CA ILE A 223 -18.34 7.98 13.00
C ILE A 223 -17.20 7.03 13.33
N LEU A 224 -16.71 7.05 14.57
CA LEU A 224 -15.62 6.18 14.99
C LEU A 224 -16.00 4.70 14.83
N ALA A 225 -17.22 4.32 15.22
CA ALA A 225 -17.72 2.96 15.01
C ALA A 225 -17.74 2.55 13.53
N GLN A 226 -18.12 3.46 12.62
CA GLN A 226 -18.09 3.20 11.18
C GLN A 226 -16.65 3.05 10.65
N ILE A 227 -15.73 3.90 11.10
CA ILE A 227 -14.30 3.82 10.74
C ILE A 227 -13.73 2.47 11.20
N VAL A 228 -13.96 2.08 12.46
CA VAL A 228 -13.44 0.83 13.03
C VAL A 228 -14.08 -0.40 12.36
N LYS A 229 -15.39 -0.36 12.08
CA LYS A 229 -16.12 -1.46 11.41
C LYS A 229 -15.54 -1.83 10.05
N ILE A 230 -14.95 -0.88 9.34
CA ILE A 230 -14.30 -1.12 8.04
C ILE A 230 -12.79 -1.30 8.22
N GLY A 231 -12.19 -0.44 9.02
CA GLY A 231 -10.75 -0.38 9.22
C GLY A 231 -10.15 -1.63 9.85
N PHE A 232 -10.79 -2.14 10.91
CA PHE A 232 -10.26 -3.30 11.63
C PHE A 232 -10.26 -4.56 10.76
N PRO A 233 -11.36 -4.92 10.06
CA PRO A 233 -11.31 -6.01 9.08
C PRO A 233 -10.25 -5.78 7.99
N SER A 234 -10.16 -4.59 7.39
CA SER A 234 -9.17 -4.30 6.35
C SER A 234 -7.73 -4.49 6.81
N ALA A 235 -7.40 -4.07 8.04
CA ALA A 235 -6.06 -4.26 8.59
C ALA A 235 -5.78 -5.72 8.95
N PHE A 236 -6.78 -6.44 9.44
CA PHE A 236 -6.66 -7.87 9.71
C PHE A 236 -6.39 -8.65 8.42
N GLU A 237 -7.07 -8.32 7.32
CA GLU A 237 -6.78 -8.88 6.01
C GLU A 237 -5.35 -8.60 5.55
N THR A 238 -4.86 -7.36 5.72
CA THR A 238 -3.46 -7.01 5.40
C THR A 238 -2.47 -7.79 6.27
N ALA A 239 -2.75 -7.96 7.57
CA ALA A 239 -1.91 -8.75 8.47
C ALA A 239 -1.88 -10.22 8.05
N LEU A 240 -3.04 -10.81 7.75
CA LEU A 240 -3.16 -12.18 7.25
C LEU A 240 -2.40 -12.38 5.93
N TYR A 241 -2.48 -11.41 5.01
CA TYR A 241 -1.72 -11.44 3.77
C TYR A 241 -0.22 -11.44 4.01
N ASN A 242 0.28 -10.58 4.91
CA ASN A 242 1.70 -10.55 5.23
C ASN A 242 2.17 -11.86 5.86
N VAL A 243 1.41 -12.44 6.79
CA VAL A 243 1.71 -13.75 7.37
C VAL A 243 1.75 -14.84 6.30
N ALA A 244 0.77 -14.87 5.39
CA ALA A 244 0.75 -15.81 4.28
C ALA A 244 1.98 -15.66 3.38
N MET A 245 2.36 -14.43 3.04
CA MET A 245 3.58 -14.16 2.25
C MET A 245 4.85 -14.62 2.98
N THR A 246 4.95 -14.39 4.29
CA THR A 246 6.09 -14.90 5.09
C THR A 246 6.17 -16.43 5.04
N LEU A 247 5.05 -17.13 5.14
CA LEU A 247 5.01 -18.60 5.04
C LEU A 247 5.42 -19.09 3.65
N ILE A 248 4.96 -18.43 2.58
CA ILE A 248 5.36 -18.75 1.20
C ILE A 248 6.87 -18.59 1.03
N VAL A 249 7.44 -17.47 1.49
CA VAL A 249 8.90 -17.24 1.43
C VAL A 249 9.65 -18.31 2.24
N ARG A 250 9.14 -18.69 3.41
CA ARG A 250 9.72 -19.78 4.21
C ARG A 250 9.74 -21.11 3.43
N PHE A 251 8.64 -21.47 2.78
CA PHE A 251 8.59 -22.70 1.96
C PHE A 251 9.52 -22.62 0.75
N MET A 252 9.61 -21.47 0.09
CA MET A 252 10.52 -21.30 -1.03
C MET A 252 12.00 -21.43 -0.62
N ASN A 253 12.37 -20.98 0.58
CA ASN A 253 13.72 -21.20 1.12
C ASN A 253 14.04 -22.69 1.39
N GLN A 254 13.03 -23.56 1.51
CA GLN A 254 13.22 -25.00 1.68
C GLN A 254 13.34 -25.74 0.35
N MET A 255 13.02 -25.09 -0.78
CA MET A 255 13.01 -25.72 -2.10
C MET A 255 14.41 -25.90 -2.69
N ASP A 256 15.37 -25.09 -2.27
CA ASP A 256 16.77 -25.18 -2.71
C ASP A 256 17.74 -24.62 -1.66
N ALA A 257 18.94 -25.20 -1.58
CA ALA A 257 19.95 -24.83 -0.57
C ALA A 257 20.70 -23.52 -0.88
N VAL A 258 20.60 -23.02 -2.13
CA VAL A 258 21.37 -21.86 -2.62
C VAL A 258 20.54 -20.57 -2.56
N GLY A 259 19.22 -20.67 -2.31
CA GLY A 259 18.28 -19.56 -2.26
C GLY A 259 17.85 -19.04 -3.64
N MET A 260 18.11 -19.77 -4.73
CA MET A 260 17.84 -19.32 -6.10
C MET A 260 16.36 -19.02 -6.32
N ASN A 261 15.45 -19.84 -5.78
CA ASN A 261 14.01 -19.64 -5.95
C ASN A 261 13.50 -18.35 -5.28
N VAL A 262 14.03 -18.02 -4.10
CA VAL A 262 13.65 -16.80 -3.37
C VAL A 262 14.23 -15.56 -4.03
N THR A 263 15.47 -15.64 -4.53
CA THR A 263 16.08 -14.57 -5.33
C THR A 263 15.29 -14.33 -6.63
N ALA A 264 14.86 -15.40 -7.31
CA ALA A 264 13.99 -15.31 -8.50
C ALA A 264 12.73 -14.51 -8.23
N ARG A 265 12.05 -14.85 -7.13
CA ARG A 265 10.85 -14.16 -6.70
C ARG A 265 11.13 -12.69 -6.41
N SER A 266 12.25 -12.38 -5.76
CA SER A 266 12.62 -11.00 -5.45
C SER A 266 12.75 -10.18 -6.73
N TYR A 267 13.49 -10.68 -7.73
CA TYR A 267 13.60 -10.00 -9.04
C TYR A 267 12.26 -9.86 -9.75
N ALA A 268 11.49 -10.94 -9.84
CA ALA A 268 10.15 -10.90 -10.44
C ALA A 268 9.24 -9.90 -9.73
N MET A 269 9.28 -9.82 -8.40
CA MET A 269 8.48 -8.88 -7.60
C MET A 269 8.87 -7.42 -7.83
N GLN A 270 10.16 -7.12 -8.02
CA GLN A 270 10.60 -5.77 -8.35
C GLN A 270 10.11 -5.30 -9.72
N ILE A 271 10.05 -6.21 -10.69
CA ILE A 271 9.47 -5.93 -12.01
C ILE A 271 7.95 -5.77 -11.90
N ALA A 272 7.28 -6.70 -11.21
CA ALA A 272 5.82 -6.69 -11.02
C ALA A 272 5.32 -5.50 -10.19
N ASN A 273 6.16 -4.92 -9.33
CA ASN A 273 5.84 -3.75 -8.51
C ASN A 273 5.36 -2.54 -9.34
N PHE A 274 5.86 -2.37 -10.57
CA PHE A 274 5.38 -1.34 -11.49
C PHE A 274 3.93 -1.59 -11.94
N SER A 275 3.58 -2.84 -12.26
CA SER A 275 2.19 -3.23 -12.57
C SER A 275 1.29 -3.08 -11.35
N TYR A 276 1.77 -3.53 -10.18
CA TYR A 276 1.05 -3.42 -8.92
C TYR A 276 0.68 -1.97 -8.58
N CYS A 277 1.59 -1.02 -8.81
CA CYS A 277 1.36 0.41 -8.58
C CYS A 277 0.12 0.91 -9.34
N ILE A 278 -0.07 0.48 -10.59
CA ILE A 278 -1.21 0.87 -11.43
C ILE A 278 -2.50 0.25 -10.89
N GLY A 279 -2.47 -1.06 -10.59
CA GLY A 279 -3.61 -1.77 -10.01
C GLY A 279 -4.07 -1.18 -8.68
N ALA A 280 -3.12 -0.89 -7.79
CA ALA A 280 -3.38 -0.27 -6.49
C ALA A 280 -3.95 1.15 -6.63
N ALA A 281 -3.42 1.95 -7.56
CA ALA A 281 -3.92 3.30 -7.80
C ALA A 281 -5.34 3.32 -8.38
N LEU A 282 -5.64 2.42 -9.32
CA LEU A 282 -6.99 2.23 -9.86
C LEU A 282 -7.96 1.75 -8.78
N ALA A 283 -7.55 0.81 -7.94
CA ALA A 283 -8.37 0.32 -6.83
C ALA A 283 -8.68 1.44 -5.82
N GLN A 284 -7.70 2.28 -5.47
CA GLN A 284 -7.92 3.45 -4.61
C GLN A 284 -8.83 4.50 -5.26
N ALA A 285 -8.63 4.82 -6.54
CA ALA A 285 -9.50 5.74 -7.26
C ALA A 285 -10.94 5.20 -7.35
N ASN A 286 -11.09 3.90 -7.63
CA ASN A 286 -12.38 3.24 -7.67
C ASN A 286 -13.07 3.23 -6.30
N ALA A 287 -12.32 3.03 -5.21
CA ALA A 287 -12.84 3.14 -3.85
C ALA A 287 -13.49 4.50 -3.61
N ILE A 288 -12.80 5.60 -3.94
CA ILE A 288 -13.33 6.96 -3.77
C ILE A 288 -14.61 7.16 -4.58
N MET A 289 -14.61 6.78 -5.86
CA MET A 289 -15.77 6.92 -6.75
C MET A 289 -16.95 6.05 -6.32
N THR A 290 -16.67 4.83 -5.85
CA THR A 290 -17.67 3.90 -5.29
C THR A 290 -18.33 4.53 -4.09
N GLY A 291 -17.54 5.10 -3.18
CA GLY A 291 -18.07 5.82 -2.02
C GLY A 291 -18.97 6.99 -2.42
N TRP A 292 -18.53 7.85 -3.34
CA TRP A 292 -19.35 8.97 -3.83
C TRP A 292 -20.69 8.52 -4.40
N ARG A 293 -20.70 7.44 -5.20
CA ARG A 293 -21.93 6.95 -5.85
C ARG A 293 -22.86 6.22 -4.90
N ILE A 294 -22.32 5.45 -3.96
CA ILE A 294 -23.11 4.85 -2.88
C ILE A 294 -23.77 5.93 -2.04
N GLY A 295 -23.01 6.98 -1.68
CA GLY A 295 -23.55 8.14 -0.97
C GLY A 295 -24.63 8.89 -1.75
N SER A 296 -24.48 8.98 -3.07
CA SER A 296 -25.45 9.61 -3.99
C SER A 296 -26.62 8.69 -4.37
N LYS A 297 -26.67 7.45 -3.85
CA LYS A 297 -27.66 6.40 -4.19
C LYS A 297 -27.65 5.94 -5.66
N GLU A 298 -26.57 6.17 -6.38
CA GLU A 298 -26.40 5.80 -7.79
C GLU A 298 -25.77 4.41 -7.94
N PHE A 299 -26.49 3.38 -7.48
CA PHE A 299 -25.95 2.01 -7.42
C PHE A 299 -25.63 1.41 -8.79
N GLU A 300 -26.40 1.74 -9.83
CA GLU A 300 -26.15 1.26 -11.20
C GLU A 300 -24.89 1.88 -11.80
N GLU A 301 -24.71 3.19 -11.62
CA GLU A 301 -23.49 3.85 -12.07
C GLU A 301 -22.27 3.35 -11.29
N CYS A 302 -22.45 3.03 -10.00
CA CYS A 302 -21.43 2.43 -9.15
C CYS A 302 -20.93 1.11 -9.73
N ASP A 303 -21.85 0.21 -10.08
CA ASP A 303 -21.52 -1.07 -10.72
C ASP A 303 -20.82 -0.86 -12.08
N ARG A 304 -21.40 -0.02 -12.94
CA ARG A 304 -20.83 0.28 -14.27
C ARG A 304 -19.42 0.85 -14.18
N GLY A 305 -19.15 1.75 -13.23
CA GLY A 305 -17.80 2.32 -13.09
C GLY A 305 -16.81 1.39 -12.42
N THR A 306 -17.23 0.56 -11.48
CA THR A 306 -16.36 -0.51 -10.93
C THR A 306 -15.94 -1.47 -12.04
N ARG A 307 -16.89 -1.87 -12.90
CA ARG A 307 -16.58 -2.69 -14.08
C ARG A 307 -15.62 -1.99 -15.04
N LYS A 308 -15.82 -0.70 -15.33
CA LYS A 308 -14.88 0.09 -16.16
C LYS A 308 -13.48 0.14 -15.52
N ALA A 309 -13.40 0.34 -14.21
CA ALA A 309 -12.12 0.37 -13.50
C ALA A 309 -11.37 -0.95 -13.60
N VAL A 310 -12.08 -2.08 -13.49
CA VAL A 310 -11.50 -3.41 -13.70
C VAL A 310 -11.04 -3.58 -15.15
N VAL A 311 -11.84 -3.21 -16.14
CA VAL A 311 -11.44 -3.34 -17.56
C VAL A 311 -10.19 -2.51 -17.86
N TYR A 312 -10.14 -1.25 -17.41
CA TYR A 312 -8.94 -0.42 -17.59
C TYR A 312 -7.73 -1.00 -16.85
N GLY A 313 -7.93 -1.51 -15.62
CA GLY A 313 -6.89 -2.16 -14.85
C GLY A 313 -6.36 -3.41 -15.51
N LEU A 314 -7.24 -4.27 -16.03
CA LEU A 314 -6.85 -5.50 -16.73
C LEU A 314 -6.09 -5.19 -18.01
N ILE A 315 -6.56 -4.23 -18.82
CA ILE A 315 -5.86 -3.84 -20.06
C ILE A 315 -4.46 -3.30 -19.72
N THR A 316 -4.36 -2.41 -18.74
CA THR A 316 -3.08 -1.80 -18.36
C THR A 316 -2.13 -2.81 -17.74
N ALA A 317 -2.55 -3.57 -16.73
CA ALA A 317 -1.72 -4.59 -16.10
C ALA A 317 -1.29 -5.68 -17.08
N THR A 318 -2.20 -6.19 -17.92
CA THR A 318 -1.84 -7.21 -18.93
C THR A 318 -0.83 -6.64 -19.93
N CYS A 319 -0.99 -5.39 -20.37
CA CYS A 319 -0.04 -4.74 -21.27
C CYS A 319 1.36 -4.63 -20.62
N PHE A 320 1.43 -4.21 -19.35
CA PHE A 320 2.71 -4.16 -18.61
C PHE A 320 3.31 -5.55 -18.40
N SER A 321 2.55 -6.52 -17.89
CA SER A 321 3.05 -7.88 -17.63
C SER A 321 3.51 -8.59 -18.91
N VAL A 322 2.79 -8.44 -20.03
CA VAL A 322 3.22 -8.98 -21.33
C VAL A 322 4.49 -8.29 -21.81
N THR A 323 4.56 -6.96 -21.69
CA THR A 323 5.78 -6.20 -22.06
C THR A 323 6.97 -6.66 -21.24
N PHE A 324 6.80 -6.85 -19.93
CA PHE A 324 7.86 -7.34 -19.04
C PHE A 324 8.23 -8.80 -19.29
N ALA A 325 7.28 -9.67 -19.63
CA ALA A 325 7.59 -11.05 -20.00
C ALA A 325 8.38 -11.11 -21.32
N MET A 326 8.00 -10.30 -22.32
CA MET A 326 8.71 -10.23 -23.61
C MET A 326 10.10 -9.62 -23.49
N SER A 327 10.25 -8.57 -22.67
CA SER A 327 11.53 -7.92 -22.40
C SER A 327 12.30 -8.53 -21.23
N GLY A 328 11.80 -9.63 -20.64
CA GLY A 328 12.31 -10.20 -19.40
C GLY A 328 13.78 -10.62 -19.51
N HIS A 329 14.20 -11.17 -20.66
CA HIS A 329 15.61 -11.50 -20.89
C HIS A 329 16.53 -10.27 -20.83
N PHE A 330 16.07 -9.10 -21.30
CA PHE A 330 16.85 -7.86 -21.26
C PHE A 330 16.80 -7.22 -19.88
N ILE A 331 15.62 -7.13 -19.28
CA ILE A 331 15.42 -6.51 -17.96
C ILE A 331 16.19 -7.28 -16.88
N VAL A 332 16.14 -8.61 -16.91
CA VAL A 332 16.79 -9.43 -15.88
C VAL A 332 18.32 -9.37 -16.00
N HIS A 333 18.85 -9.05 -17.18
CA HIS A 333 20.29 -8.83 -17.37
C HIS A 333 20.82 -7.61 -16.62
N ILE A 334 19.96 -6.64 -16.30
CA ILE A 334 20.30 -5.52 -15.41
C ILE A 334 20.56 -6.01 -13.97
N PHE A 335 19.97 -7.14 -13.58
CA PHE A 335 20.06 -7.70 -12.23
C PHE A 335 21.09 -8.84 -12.12
N THR A 336 21.33 -9.61 -13.18
CA THR A 336 22.21 -10.79 -13.16
C THR A 336 22.60 -11.30 -14.55
N ASP A 337 23.78 -11.90 -14.65
CA ASP A 337 24.28 -12.56 -15.87
C ASP A 337 24.07 -14.09 -15.85
N ASP A 338 23.53 -14.66 -14.77
CA ASP A 338 23.29 -16.10 -14.67
C ASP A 338 22.12 -16.53 -15.57
N ALA A 339 22.42 -17.33 -16.59
CA ALA A 339 21.44 -17.85 -17.54
C ALA A 339 20.33 -18.69 -16.89
N GLN A 340 20.62 -19.44 -15.83
CA GLN A 340 19.61 -20.22 -15.11
C GLN A 340 18.64 -19.29 -14.37
N MET A 341 19.19 -18.27 -13.71
CA MET A 341 18.44 -17.25 -13.00
C MET A 341 17.53 -16.45 -13.95
N ILE A 342 18.06 -16.04 -15.09
CA ILE A 342 17.30 -15.32 -16.14
C ILE A 342 16.13 -16.19 -16.63
N ASN A 343 16.37 -17.46 -16.97
CA ASN A 343 15.32 -18.34 -17.47
C ASN A 343 14.21 -18.54 -16.43
N LEU A 344 14.59 -18.70 -15.16
CA LEU A 344 13.63 -18.86 -14.07
C LEU A 344 12.78 -17.60 -13.89
N VAL A 345 13.38 -16.41 -13.83
CA VAL A 345 12.63 -15.15 -13.69
C VAL A 345 11.69 -14.92 -14.86
N VAL A 346 12.11 -15.19 -16.09
CA VAL A 346 11.25 -15.06 -17.28
C VAL A 346 10.04 -16.00 -17.18
N ARG A 347 10.22 -17.26 -16.73
CA ARG A 347 9.09 -18.16 -16.46
C ARG A 347 8.15 -17.61 -15.40
N LEU A 348 8.68 -17.04 -14.32
CA LEU A 348 7.86 -16.42 -13.28
C LEU A 348 7.07 -15.23 -13.82
N LEU A 349 7.67 -14.38 -14.66
CA LEU A 349 6.98 -13.24 -15.29
C LEU A 349 5.85 -13.68 -16.22
N ILE A 350 5.98 -14.82 -16.91
CA ILE A 350 4.89 -15.38 -17.73
C ILE A 350 3.72 -15.82 -16.84
N VAL A 351 3.99 -16.49 -15.72
CA VAL A 351 2.94 -16.85 -14.74
C VAL A 351 2.34 -15.59 -14.09
N ASP A 352 3.14 -14.56 -13.89
CA ASP A 352 2.73 -13.28 -13.31
C ASP A 352 1.66 -12.56 -14.14
N ILE A 353 1.58 -12.79 -15.47
CA ILE A 353 0.48 -12.27 -16.31
C ILE A 353 -0.89 -12.72 -15.76
N PHE A 354 -1.02 -14.00 -15.41
CA PHE A 354 -2.26 -14.55 -14.86
C PHE A 354 -2.49 -14.09 -13.41
N LEU A 355 -1.41 -13.96 -12.65
CA LEU A 355 -1.45 -13.44 -11.29
C LEU A 355 -1.99 -12.00 -11.27
N GLU A 356 -1.47 -11.12 -12.13
CA GLU A 356 -1.85 -9.71 -12.23
C GLU A 356 -3.31 -9.55 -12.67
N PHE A 357 -3.80 -10.44 -13.56
CA PHE A 357 -5.22 -10.48 -13.93
C PHE A 357 -6.13 -10.70 -12.71
N GLY A 358 -5.81 -11.70 -11.88
CA GLY A 358 -6.51 -11.97 -10.63
C GLY A 358 -6.38 -10.80 -9.65
N ARG A 359 -5.14 -10.34 -9.43
CA ARG A 359 -4.80 -9.31 -8.45
C ARG A 359 -5.52 -7.99 -8.71
N VAL A 360 -5.51 -7.47 -9.94
CA VAL A 360 -6.18 -6.21 -10.26
C VAL A 360 -7.68 -6.31 -10.02
N THR A 361 -8.30 -7.40 -10.45
CA THR A 361 -9.74 -7.64 -10.25
C THR A 361 -10.07 -7.71 -8.76
N ASN A 362 -9.26 -8.46 -8.01
CA ASN A 362 -9.39 -8.61 -6.56
C ASN A 362 -9.24 -7.26 -5.83
N LEU A 363 -8.22 -6.47 -6.16
CA LEU A 363 -7.99 -5.15 -5.55
C LEU A 363 -9.16 -4.19 -5.80
N VAL A 364 -9.63 -4.10 -7.06
CA VAL A 364 -10.68 -3.13 -7.42
C VAL A 364 -12.03 -3.49 -6.77
N TYR A 365 -12.46 -4.75 -6.85
CA TYR A 365 -13.72 -5.17 -6.21
C TYR A 365 -13.58 -5.27 -4.68
N GLY A 366 -12.44 -5.72 -4.18
CA GLY A 366 -12.17 -5.80 -2.75
C GLY A 366 -12.24 -4.42 -2.09
N GLN A 367 -11.63 -3.40 -2.70
CA GLN A 367 -11.74 -2.03 -2.20
C GLN A 367 -13.15 -1.45 -2.37
N ALA A 368 -13.87 -1.80 -3.44
CA ALA A 368 -15.26 -1.40 -3.61
C ALA A 368 -16.18 -1.97 -2.51
N LEU A 369 -16.02 -3.25 -2.16
CA LEU A 369 -16.75 -3.91 -1.06
C LEU A 369 -16.39 -3.33 0.31
N LYS A 370 -15.11 -3.05 0.56
CA LYS A 370 -14.67 -2.38 1.80
C LYS A 370 -15.32 -1.00 1.91
N THR A 371 -15.29 -0.23 0.82
CA THR A 371 -15.88 1.11 0.76
C THR A 371 -17.39 1.06 0.94
N SER A 372 -18.08 0.04 0.42
CA SER A 372 -19.53 -0.09 0.58
C SER A 372 -19.97 -0.51 1.99
N GLY A 373 -19.04 -0.80 2.90
CA GLY A 373 -19.32 -1.29 4.26
C GLY A 373 -19.38 -2.82 4.38
N ASP A 374 -19.10 -3.57 3.31
CA ASP A 374 -19.00 -5.03 3.32
C ASP A 374 -17.55 -5.51 3.51
N ALA A 375 -16.83 -4.92 4.47
CA ALA A 375 -15.40 -5.16 4.67
C ALA A 375 -15.07 -6.57 5.19
N VAL A 376 -15.98 -7.22 5.91
CA VAL A 376 -15.76 -8.55 6.52
C VAL A 376 -15.67 -9.66 5.48
N PHE A 377 -16.45 -9.58 4.39
CA PHE A 377 -16.45 -10.60 3.35
C PHE A 377 -15.08 -10.72 2.66
N PRO A 378 -14.43 -9.61 2.23
CA PRO A 378 -13.06 -9.64 1.75
C PRO A 378 -12.06 -10.31 2.69
N VAL A 379 -12.17 -10.07 4.00
CA VAL A 379 -11.27 -10.69 4.99
C VAL A 379 -11.43 -12.20 5.03
N ILE A 380 -12.67 -12.70 5.10
CA ILE A 380 -12.94 -14.14 5.19
C ILE A 380 -12.44 -14.84 3.93
N MET A 381 -12.73 -14.26 2.75
CA MET A 381 -12.22 -14.77 1.49
C MET A 381 -10.69 -14.70 1.42
N GLY A 382 -10.09 -13.60 1.89
CA GLY A 382 -8.65 -13.46 2.06
C GLY A 382 -8.07 -14.60 2.89
N ALA A 383 -8.57 -14.79 4.10
CA ALA A 383 -8.11 -15.80 5.04
C ALA A 383 -8.23 -17.23 4.49
N ILE A 384 -9.33 -17.58 3.82
CA ILE A 384 -9.51 -18.94 3.32
C ILE A 384 -8.58 -19.20 2.14
N PHE A 385 -8.59 -18.33 1.13
CA PHE A 385 -7.89 -18.58 -0.13
C PHE A 385 -6.38 -18.34 -0.02
N MET A 386 -5.93 -17.34 0.74
CA MET A 386 -4.49 -17.12 0.95
C MET A 386 -3.83 -18.33 1.61
N TYR A 387 -4.49 -18.96 2.58
CA TYR A 387 -3.89 -20.10 3.31
C TYR A 387 -4.11 -21.42 2.58
N LEU A 388 -5.29 -21.63 1.98
CA LEU A 388 -5.59 -22.87 1.26
C LEU A 388 -4.88 -22.93 -0.10
N PHE A 389 -5.03 -21.89 -0.92
CA PHE A 389 -4.47 -21.86 -2.27
C PHE A 389 -3.04 -21.34 -2.29
N ALA A 390 -2.75 -20.19 -1.70
CA ALA A 390 -1.39 -19.64 -1.81
C ALA A 390 -0.39 -20.41 -0.95
N VAL A 391 -0.61 -20.50 0.36
CA VAL A 391 0.31 -21.21 1.29
C VAL A 391 0.26 -22.73 1.05
N GLY A 392 -0.93 -23.33 1.07
CA GLY A 392 -1.13 -24.77 0.84
C GLY A 392 -0.69 -25.21 -0.56
N GLY A 393 -1.03 -24.43 -1.60
CA GLY A 393 -0.59 -24.71 -2.96
C GLY A 393 0.92 -24.52 -3.16
N THR A 394 1.56 -23.57 -2.47
CA THR A 394 3.03 -23.44 -2.50
C THR A 394 3.69 -24.68 -1.90
N TYR A 395 3.17 -25.19 -0.79
CA TYR A 395 3.67 -26.43 -0.19
C TYR A 395 3.46 -27.62 -1.14
N PHE A 396 2.26 -27.76 -1.71
CA PHE A 396 1.94 -28.90 -2.56
C PHE A 396 2.61 -28.84 -3.95
N LEU A 397 2.39 -27.78 -4.72
CA LEU A 397 2.95 -27.64 -6.08
C LEU A 397 4.46 -27.38 -6.05
N GLY A 398 4.91 -26.55 -5.10
CA GLY A 398 6.31 -26.14 -5.02
C GLY A 398 7.20 -27.24 -4.43
N ILE A 399 6.85 -27.78 -3.26
CA ILE A 399 7.68 -28.77 -2.54
C ILE A 399 7.32 -30.20 -2.99
N HIS A 400 6.04 -30.59 -2.88
CA HIS A 400 5.66 -32.00 -3.10
C HIS A 400 5.73 -32.42 -4.57
N MET A 401 5.26 -31.58 -5.51
CA MET A 401 5.35 -31.85 -6.95
C MET A 401 6.68 -31.40 -7.58
N GLY A 402 7.55 -30.73 -6.82
CA GLY A 402 8.87 -30.32 -7.29
C GLY A 402 8.88 -29.17 -8.31
N PHE A 403 7.79 -28.42 -8.50
CA PHE A 403 7.77 -27.26 -9.41
C PHE A 403 8.42 -26.01 -8.81
N GLN A 404 8.94 -26.09 -7.58
CA GLN A 404 9.68 -25.04 -6.88
C GLN A 404 9.01 -23.65 -6.98
N ALA A 405 9.76 -22.60 -7.34
CA ALA A 405 9.24 -21.23 -7.46
C ALA A 405 8.07 -21.09 -8.45
N VAL A 406 8.09 -21.85 -9.55
CA VAL A 406 7.01 -21.81 -10.55
C VAL A 406 5.72 -22.36 -9.95
N GLY A 407 5.80 -23.46 -9.18
CA GLY A 407 4.67 -24.01 -8.44
C GLY A 407 4.09 -23.03 -7.42
N ALA A 408 4.97 -22.29 -6.71
CA ALA A 408 4.56 -21.24 -5.77
C ALA A 408 3.80 -20.10 -6.48
N TYR A 409 4.29 -19.64 -7.64
CA TYR A 409 3.62 -18.59 -8.42
C TYR A 409 2.28 -19.05 -9.00
N ILE A 410 2.17 -20.30 -9.45
CA ILE A 410 0.89 -20.87 -9.90
C ILE A 410 -0.11 -20.90 -8.75
N ALA A 411 0.32 -21.29 -7.55
CA ALA A 411 -0.51 -21.28 -6.35
C ALA A 411 -0.99 -19.86 -5.98
N MET A 412 -0.09 -18.87 -6.05
CA MET A 412 -0.43 -17.46 -5.83
C MET A 412 -1.39 -16.91 -6.89
N ALA A 413 -1.19 -17.25 -8.17
CA ALA A 413 -2.09 -16.85 -9.25
C ALA A 413 -3.48 -17.48 -9.07
N GLY A 414 -3.54 -18.75 -8.66
CA GLY A 414 -4.78 -19.45 -8.33
C GLY A 414 -5.54 -18.79 -7.19
N ASP A 415 -4.84 -18.41 -6.11
CA ASP A 415 -5.41 -17.66 -4.98
C ASP A 415 -6.00 -16.30 -5.41
N GLU A 416 -5.22 -15.47 -6.11
CA GLU A 416 -5.69 -14.15 -6.57
C GLU A 416 -6.89 -14.27 -7.52
N CYS A 417 -6.87 -15.25 -8.43
CA CYS A 417 -8.00 -15.51 -9.33
C CYS A 417 -9.24 -15.99 -8.57
N ALA A 418 -9.08 -16.90 -7.62
CA ALA A 418 -10.20 -17.41 -6.83
C ALA A 418 -10.82 -16.32 -5.94
N ARG A 419 -9.99 -15.48 -5.30
CA ARG A 419 -10.45 -14.30 -4.57
C ARG A 419 -11.16 -13.33 -5.49
N ALA A 420 -10.61 -13.03 -6.67
CA ALA A 420 -11.25 -12.17 -7.66
C ALA A 420 -12.66 -12.66 -8.04
N VAL A 421 -12.82 -13.94 -8.35
CA VAL A 421 -14.14 -14.55 -8.65
C VAL A 421 -15.08 -14.37 -7.46
N GLY A 422 -14.60 -14.67 -6.25
CA GLY A 422 -15.34 -14.47 -5.00
C GLY A 422 -15.86 -13.06 -4.80
N MET A 423 -15.00 -12.06 -4.99
CA MET A 423 -15.35 -10.64 -4.85
C MET A 423 -16.37 -10.21 -5.93
N VAL A 424 -16.18 -10.65 -7.17
CA VAL A 424 -17.10 -10.38 -8.29
C VAL A 424 -18.48 -10.97 -8.03
N LEU A 425 -18.56 -12.22 -7.58
CA LEU A 425 -19.82 -12.89 -7.28
C LEU A 425 -20.55 -12.19 -6.13
N ARG A 426 -19.81 -11.79 -5.08
CA ARG A 426 -20.37 -11.02 -3.97
C ARG A 426 -20.90 -9.66 -4.41
N TRP A 427 -20.14 -8.99 -5.29
CA TRP A 427 -20.53 -7.71 -5.85
C TRP A 427 -21.79 -7.82 -6.71
N LYS A 428 -21.85 -8.79 -7.64
CA LYS A 428 -23.03 -9.04 -8.47
C LYS A 428 -24.26 -9.47 -7.66
N GLY A 429 -24.04 -10.20 -6.56
CA GLY A 429 -25.11 -10.59 -5.63
C GLY A 429 -25.77 -9.43 -4.89
N GLY A 430 -25.28 -8.19 -5.01
CA GLY A 430 -25.95 -6.98 -4.54
C GLY A 430 -26.07 -6.82 -3.02
N LYS A 431 -25.64 -7.80 -2.21
CA LYS A 431 -25.73 -7.76 -0.74
C LYS A 431 -25.02 -6.54 -0.14
N TRP A 432 -24.01 -6.03 -0.82
CA TRP A 432 -23.29 -4.80 -0.44
C TRP A 432 -24.17 -3.55 -0.44
N LYS A 433 -25.23 -3.48 -1.25
CA LYS A 433 -26.15 -2.32 -1.31
C LYS A 433 -26.85 -2.05 0.02
N SER A 434 -27.09 -3.11 0.80
CA SER A 434 -27.71 -3.03 2.14
C SER A 434 -26.77 -2.58 3.26
N LYS A 435 -25.46 -2.46 2.98
CA LYS A 435 -24.42 -2.20 3.99
C LYS A 435 -23.90 -0.76 3.99
N SER A 436 -24.58 0.14 3.29
CA SER A 436 -24.28 1.59 3.27
C SER A 436 -24.08 2.14 4.69
N LEU A 437 -23.08 3.01 4.85
CA LEU A 437 -22.77 3.66 6.13
C LEU A 437 -23.64 4.90 6.36
N VAL A 438 -24.16 5.47 5.28
CA VAL A 438 -25.14 6.56 5.35
C VAL A 438 -26.52 5.93 5.47
N GLU A 439 -27.27 6.32 6.51
CA GLU A 439 -28.70 5.98 6.64
C GLU A 439 -29.41 6.42 5.36
N LEU A 440 -29.91 5.42 4.62
CA LEU A 440 -30.51 5.55 3.29
C LEU A 440 -31.90 6.17 3.38
#